data_AF-G4YGK0-F1
#
_entry.id   AF-G4YGK0-F1
#
_cell.length_a   1.000
_cell.length_b   1.000
_cell.length_c   1.000
_cell.angle_alpha   90.00
_cell.angle_beta   90.00
_cell.angle_gamma   90.00
#
_symmetry.space_group_name_H-M   'P 1'
#
loop_
_entity.id
_entity.type
_entity.pdbx_description
1 polymer ?
#
loop_
_entity_poly.entity_id
_entity_poly.type
_entity_poly.pdbx_seq_one_letter_code
_entity_poly.pdbx_strand_id
1 'polypeptide(L)'
;MSTPFQYHIEDEGLFALPHVMEVTCDEETCALWCMEVGLIDRSKLCPLCGANMKPSFVRKRWKCSRRAEHAEGKEVSRGMLTSSFLNESKLKLHRAARLLLAWCMRLSQVQASEMADVCERTVRDWYAYCRSTCSKELLKAEFKVLLSCALSLNVAIMLR
;
A
#
# COMPACT_ATOMS: atom_id res chain seq x y z
N MET A 1 -11.78 20.90 -22.02
CA MET A 1 -11.67 19.42 -21.94
C MET A 1 -10.75 19.11 -20.76
N SER A 2 -11.33 18.74 -19.61
CA SER A 2 -10.59 18.29 -18.43
C SER A 2 -10.13 16.86 -18.66
N THR A 3 -8.86 16.58 -18.40
CA THR A 3 -8.31 15.22 -18.49
C THR A 3 -8.87 14.36 -17.35
N PRO A 4 -9.07 13.03 -17.52
CA PRO A 4 -9.58 12.14 -16.46
C PRO A 4 -8.60 11.91 -15.30
N PHE A 5 -7.43 12.56 -15.32
CA PHE A 5 -6.26 12.26 -14.50
C PHE A 5 -5.95 13.39 -13.52
N GLN A 6 -6.95 14.17 -13.12
CA GLN A 6 -6.81 15.16 -12.06
C GLN A 6 -6.93 14.44 -10.70
N TYR A 7 -5.81 13.88 -10.24
CA TYR A 7 -5.70 13.33 -8.91
C TYR A 7 -5.53 14.49 -7.92
N HIS A 8 -6.62 14.88 -7.27
CA HIS A 8 -6.54 15.74 -6.09
C HIS A 8 -5.94 14.93 -4.94
N ILE A 9 -4.67 15.20 -4.64
CA ILE A 9 -4.14 14.94 -3.29
C ILE A 9 -4.70 16.08 -2.45
N GLU A 10 -5.65 15.79 -1.57
CA GLU A 10 -6.27 16.82 -0.72
C GLU A 10 -5.27 17.38 0.30
N ASP A 11 -4.22 16.61 0.66
CA ASP A 11 -3.16 17.02 1.60
C ASP A 11 -1.80 16.32 1.33
N GLU A 12 -0.79 17.07 0.91
CA GLU A 12 0.59 16.59 0.70
C GLU A 12 1.27 16.20 2.03
N GLY A 13 0.78 16.70 3.17
CA GLY A 13 1.29 16.40 4.51
C GLY A 13 1.18 14.92 4.90
N LEU A 14 0.25 14.18 4.28
CA LEU A 14 0.05 12.75 4.51
C LEU A 14 1.26 11.88 4.12
N PHE A 15 2.17 12.39 3.31
CA PHE A 15 3.40 11.71 2.91
C PHE A 15 4.68 12.38 3.45
N ALA A 16 4.54 13.41 4.29
CA ALA A 16 5.68 14.04 4.93
C ALA A 16 6.40 13.01 5.81
N LEU A 17 7.74 12.97 5.72
CA LEU A 17 8.55 11.99 6.44
C LEU A 17 8.21 11.89 7.94
N PRO A 18 8.05 12.99 8.71
CA PRO A 18 7.70 12.90 10.12
C PRO A 18 6.37 12.18 10.37
N HIS A 19 5.35 12.50 9.56
CA HIS A 19 4.04 11.87 9.67
C HIS A 19 4.08 10.40 9.27
N VAL A 20 4.77 10.04 8.18
CA VAL A 20 4.92 8.63 7.79
C VAL A 20 5.66 7.83 8.86
N MET A 21 6.70 8.40 9.49
CA MET A 21 7.41 7.74 10.59
C MET A 21 6.51 7.54 11.82
N GLU A 22 5.65 8.51 12.12
CA GLU A 22 4.63 8.42 13.19
C GLU A 22 3.60 7.33 12.91
N VAL A 23 2.90 7.37 11.77
CA VAL A 23 1.83 6.40 11.46
C VAL A 23 2.35 4.99 11.20
N THR A 24 3.65 4.85 10.92
CA THR A 24 4.30 3.54 10.76
C THR A 24 4.97 3.03 12.04
N CYS A 25 4.68 3.61 13.21
CA CYS A 25 5.24 3.14 14.49
C CYS A 25 4.71 1.76 14.92
N ASP A 26 3.49 1.43 14.55
CA ASP A 26 2.86 0.12 14.78
C ASP A 26 2.07 -0.35 13.54
N GLU A 27 1.69 -1.63 13.51
CA GLU A 27 1.04 -2.24 12.35
C GLU A 27 -0.42 -1.81 12.14
N GLU A 28 -1.14 -1.46 13.21
CA GLU A 28 -2.56 -1.09 13.11
C GLU A 28 -2.69 0.33 12.60
N THR A 29 -1.98 1.29 13.20
CA THR A 29 -1.91 2.67 12.71
C THR A 29 -1.41 2.71 11.27
N CYS A 30 -0.39 1.92 10.95
CA CYS A 30 0.14 1.83 9.59
C CYS A 30 -0.90 1.29 8.61
N ALA A 31 -1.68 0.27 8.99
CA ALA A 31 -2.72 -0.28 8.14
C ALA A 31 -3.86 0.71 7.90
N LEU A 32 -4.28 1.46 8.93
CA LEU A 32 -5.29 2.50 8.81
C LEU A 32 -4.83 3.60 7.85
N TRP A 33 -3.62 4.13 8.05
CA TRP A 33 -3.04 5.11 7.12
C TRP A 33 -2.94 4.54 5.70
N CYS A 34 -2.48 3.30 5.53
CA CYS A 34 -2.43 2.66 4.20
C CYS A 34 -3.81 2.54 3.54
N MET A 35 -4.89 2.36 4.30
CA MET A 35 -6.26 2.36 3.75
C MET A 35 -6.69 3.77 3.33
N GLU A 36 -6.35 4.78 4.12
CA GLU A 36 -6.64 6.19 3.87
C GLU A 36 -5.95 6.68 2.59
N VAL A 37 -4.65 6.44 2.46
CA VAL A 37 -3.87 6.85 1.28
C VAL A 37 -4.00 5.88 0.09
N GLY A 38 -4.82 4.84 0.21
CA GLY A 38 -5.12 3.90 -0.87
C GLY A 38 -4.00 2.90 -1.22
N LEU A 39 -3.00 2.72 -0.35
CA LEU A 39 -1.98 1.68 -0.49
C LEU A 39 -2.55 0.27 -0.34
N ILE A 40 -3.63 0.13 0.44
CA ILE A 40 -4.43 -1.09 0.58
C ILE A 40 -5.91 -0.74 0.50
N ASP A 41 -6.77 -1.72 0.21
CA ASP A 41 -8.20 -1.48 0.09
C ASP A 41 -8.82 -0.94 1.39
N ARG A 42 -9.60 0.14 1.31
CA ARG A 42 -10.39 0.67 2.45
C ARG A 42 -11.62 -0.19 2.79
N SER A 43 -12.08 -1.00 1.86
CA SER A 43 -13.21 -1.92 2.05
C SER A 43 -13.08 -3.11 1.11
N LYS A 44 -13.64 -4.26 1.52
CA LYS A 44 -13.76 -5.44 0.66
C LYS A 44 -15.17 -5.99 0.74
N LEU A 45 -15.66 -6.50 -0.39
CA LEU A 45 -16.90 -7.25 -0.46
C LEU A 45 -16.63 -8.76 -0.28
N CYS A 46 -17.56 -9.43 0.38
CA CYS A 46 -17.57 -10.88 0.45
C CYS A 46 -17.87 -11.47 -0.93
N PRO A 47 -17.05 -12.39 -1.46
CA PRO A 47 -17.30 -13.01 -2.77
C PRO A 47 -18.54 -13.91 -2.80
N LEU A 48 -19.08 -14.33 -1.64
CA LEU A 48 -20.26 -15.21 -1.59
C LEU A 48 -21.57 -14.44 -1.45
N CYS A 49 -21.64 -13.44 -0.57
CA CYS A 49 -22.89 -12.71 -0.28
C CYS A 49 -22.88 -11.24 -0.70
N GLY A 50 -21.77 -10.73 -1.23
CA GLY A 50 -21.63 -9.33 -1.64
C GLY A 50 -21.56 -8.31 -0.49
N ALA A 51 -21.74 -8.73 0.77
CA ALA A 51 -21.71 -7.82 1.92
C ALA A 51 -20.32 -7.26 2.23
N ASN A 52 -20.26 -6.07 2.82
CA ASN A 52 -19.01 -5.48 3.34
C ASN A 52 -18.36 -6.38 4.39
N MET A 53 -17.06 -6.60 4.25
CA MET A 53 -16.23 -7.33 5.20
C MET A 53 -15.70 -6.38 6.29
N LYS A 54 -15.53 -6.90 7.50
CA LYS A 54 -14.88 -6.18 8.61
C LYS A 54 -13.37 -6.45 8.62
N PRO A 55 -12.51 -5.44 8.77
CA PRO A 55 -11.08 -5.65 8.94
C PRO A 55 -10.78 -6.22 10.32
N SER A 56 -9.74 -7.05 10.40
CA SER A 56 -9.12 -7.54 11.63
C SER A 56 -7.62 -7.30 11.52
N PHE A 57 -7.13 -6.23 12.13
CA PHE A 57 -5.72 -5.83 12.10
C PHE A 57 -4.83 -6.84 12.80
N VAL A 58 -5.27 -7.37 13.95
CA VAL A 58 -4.57 -8.45 14.68
C VAL A 58 -4.33 -9.68 13.81
N ARG A 59 -5.35 -10.13 13.07
CA ARG A 59 -5.22 -11.31 12.20
C ARG A 59 -4.72 -10.96 10.80
N LYS A 60 -4.59 -9.68 10.47
CA LYS A 60 -4.28 -9.16 9.13
C LYS A 60 -5.21 -9.74 8.06
N ARG A 61 -6.52 -9.79 8.34
CA ARG A 61 -7.54 -10.32 7.42
C ARG A 61 -8.80 -9.47 7.40
N TRP A 62 -9.50 -9.53 6.26
CA TRP A 62 -10.89 -9.14 6.12
C TRP A 62 -11.79 -10.32 6.41
N LYS A 63 -12.86 -10.12 7.15
CA LYS A 63 -13.81 -11.18 7.52
C LYS A 63 -15.23 -10.79 7.15
N CYS A 64 -15.96 -11.71 6.53
CA CYS A 64 -17.38 -11.49 6.31
C CYS A 64 -18.13 -11.54 7.64
N SER A 65 -18.99 -10.55 7.90
CA SER A 65 -19.82 -10.51 9.11
C SER A 65 -21.08 -11.38 9.03
N ARG A 66 -21.38 -11.96 7.86
CA ARG A 66 -22.62 -12.71 7.59
C ARG A 66 -22.38 -14.21 7.40
N ARG A 67 -21.61 -14.82 8.30
CA ARG A 67 -21.25 -16.24 8.26
C ARG A 67 -22.48 -17.17 8.12
N ALA A 68 -23.59 -16.81 8.78
CA ALA A 68 -24.84 -17.59 8.77
C ALA A 68 -25.54 -17.63 7.39
N GLU A 69 -25.24 -16.68 6.49
CA GLU A 69 -25.81 -16.64 5.14
C GLU A 69 -25.00 -17.49 4.14
N HIS A 70 -23.88 -18.06 4.56
CA HIS A 70 -23.07 -18.93 3.70
C HIS A 70 -23.56 -20.38 3.81
N ALA A 71 -23.69 -21.06 2.66
CA ALA A 71 -24.26 -22.41 2.56
C ALA A 71 -23.64 -23.46 3.50
N GLU A 72 -22.39 -23.26 3.94
CA GLU A 72 -21.68 -24.18 4.82
C GLU A 72 -21.42 -23.60 6.23
N GLY A 73 -21.96 -22.42 6.55
CA GLY A 73 -21.65 -21.70 7.80
C GLY A 73 -20.17 -21.34 7.97
N LYS A 74 -19.37 -21.41 6.90
CA LYS A 74 -17.92 -21.14 6.93
C LYS A 74 -17.62 -19.65 6.94
N GLU A 75 -16.61 -19.26 7.70
CA GLU A 75 -16.08 -17.88 7.68
C GLU A 75 -15.32 -17.63 6.40
N VAL A 76 -15.86 -16.74 5.57
CA VAL A 76 -15.12 -16.22 4.43
C VAL A 76 -14.17 -15.14 4.93
N SER A 77 -12.86 -15.33 4.67
CA SER A 77 -11.84 -14.36 4.99
C SER A 77 -10.86 -14.14 3.83
N ARG A 78 -10.38 -12.89 3.69
CA ARG A 78 -9.38 -12.51 2.68
C ARG A 78 -8.18 -11.89 3.38
N GLY A 79 -6.99 -12.00 2.79
CA GLY A 79 -5.80 -11.34 3.33
C GLY A 79 -5.96 -9.82 3.29
N MET A 80 -5.35 -9.11 4.25
CA MET A 80 -5.44 -7.66 4.32
C MET A 80 -4.92 -6.98 3.06
N LEU A 81 -3.80 -7.47 2.54
CA LEU A 81 -3.08 -6.91 1.40
C LEU A 81 -3.51 -7.49 0.05
N THR A 82 -4.49 -8.42 0.03
CA THR A 82 -4.94 -9.04 -1.22
C THR A 82 -5.38 -7.95 -2.20
N SER A 83 -4.98 -8.06 -3.46
CA SER A 83 -5.28 -7.07 -4.51
C SER A 83 -4.62 -5.69 -4.31
N SER A 84 -3.58 -5.58 -3.48
CA SER A 84 -2.79 -4.35 -3.34
C SER A 84 -1.35 -4.51 -3.85
N PHE A 85 -0.67 -3.37 -4.02
CA PHE A 85 0.77 -3.32 -4.33
C PHE A 85 1.63 -4.07 -3.30
N LEU A 86 1.13 -4.25 -2.07
CA LEU A 86 1.87 -4.86 -0.97
C LEU A 86 1.58 -6.36 -0.82
N ASN A 87 0.73 -6.95 -1.66
CA ASN A 87 0.25 -8.33 -1.52
C ASN A 87 1.36 -9.38 -1.53
N GLU A 88 2.38 -9.20 -2.38
CA GLU A 88 3.49 -10.15 -2.54
C GLU A 88 4.67 -9.84 -1.61
N SER A 89 4.56 -8.76 -0.82
CA SER A 89 5.60 -8.38 0.11
C SER A 89 5.69 -9.39 1.26
N LYS A 90 6.91 -9.90 1.49
CA LYS A 90 7.23 -10.67 2.70
C LYS A 90 7.58 -9.77 3.89
N LEU A 91 7.59 -8.45 3.68
CA LEU A 91 7.89 -7.48 4.72
C LEU A 91 6.67 -7.21 5.60
N LYS A 92 6.95 -6.83 6.84
CA LYS A 92 5.97 -6.18 7.70
C LYS A 92 5.48 -4.89 7.04
N LEU A 93 4.21 -4.53 7.28
CA LEU A 93 3.54 -3.46 6.54
C LEU A 93 4.26 -2.12 6.73
N HIS A 94 4.64 -1.81 7.97
CA HIS A 94 5.37 -0.57 8.28
C HIS A 94 6.70 -0.45 7.53
N ARG A 95 7.47 -1.55 7.42
CA ARG A 95 8.75 -1.57 6.69
C ARG A 95 8.53 -1.37 5.20
N ALA A 96 7.51 -2.02 4.64
CA ALA A 96 7.16 -1.88 3.24
C ALA A 96 6.72 -0.43 2.91
N ALA A 97 5.92 0.19 3.78
CA ALA A 97 5.51 1.59 3.65
C ALA A 97 6.71 2.56 3.71
N ARG A 98 7.61 2.39 4.69
CA ARG A 98 8.83 3.20 4.80
C ARG A 98 9.76 3.04 3.61
N LEU A 99 9.96 1.81 3.11
CA LEU A 99 10.78 1.59 1.92
C LEU A 99 10.14 2.16 0.65
N LEU A 100 8.80 2.16 0.55
CA LEU A 100 8.09 2.81 -0.53
C LEU A 100 8.28 4.33 -0.49
N LEU A 101 8.18 4.95 0.69
CA LEU A 101 8.50 6.37 0.86
C LEU A 101 9.96 6.65 0.49
N ALA A 102 10.90 5.88 1.03
CA ALA A 102 12.32 6.02 0.74
C ALA A 102 12.63 5.91 -0.76
N TRP A 103 11.95 4.99 -1.45
CA TRP A 103 12.02 4.85 -2.91
C TRP A 103 11.54 6.11 -3.62
N CYS A 104 10.39 6.66 -3.22
CA CYS A 104 9.83 7.89 -3.79
C CYS A 104 10.75 9.10 -3.54
N MET A 105 11.36 9.18 -2.36
CA MET A 105 12.35 10.20 -1.98
C MET A 105 13.73 9.98 -2.60
N ARG A 106 13.96 8.88 -3.32
CA ARG A 106 15.25 8.49 -3.94
C ARG A 106 16.40 8.39 -2.94
N LEU A 107 16.12 7.88 -1.75
CA LEU A 107 17.14 7.67 -0.75
C LEU A 107 18.14 6.61 -1.21
N SER A 108 19.38 6.73 -0.72
CA SER A 108 20.38 5.70 -0.94
C SER A 108 19.96 4.38 -0.27
N GLN A 109 20.56 3.26 -0.69
CA GLN A 109 20.27 1.96 -0.06
C GLN A 109 20.55 2.01 1.44
N VAL A 110 21.62 2.68 1.86
CA VAL A 110 22.00 2.88 3.27
C VAL A 110 20.92 3.67 4.02
N GLN A 111 20.52 4.84 3.51
CA GLN A 111 19.50 5.68 4.16
C GLN A 111 18.14 4.96 4.28
N ALA A 112 17.73 4.22 3.25
CA ALA A 112 16.51 3.45 3.26
C ALA A 112 16.60 2.23 4.20
N SER A 113 17.78 1.61 4.30
CA SER A 113 18.09 0.52 5.21
C SER A 113 17.90 0.96 6.66
N GLU A 114 18.46 2.13 7.01
CA GLU A 114 18.33 2.77 8.32
C GLU A 114 16.88 3.16 8.62
N MET A 115 16.20 3.83 7.68
CA MET A 115 14.82 4.29 7.86
C MET A 115 13.84 3.14 8.11
N ALA A 116 13.96 2.05 7.35
CA ALA A 116 13.02 0.93 7.40
C ALA A 116 13.46 -0.20 8.36
N ASP A 117 14.63 -0.09 8.98
CA ASP A 117 15.21 -1.12 9.84
C ASP A 117 15.24 -2.50 9.14
N VAL A 118 15.86 -2.53 7.97
CA VAL A 118 16.11 -3.74 7.18
C VAL A 118 17.55 -3.74 6.72
N CYS A 119 18.04 -4.85 6.16
CA CYS A 119 19.35 -4.88 5.51
C CYS A 119 19.28 -4.33 4.08
N GLU A 120 20.39 -3.79 3.58
CA GLU A 120 20.50 -3.22 2.22
C GLU A 120 20.09 -4.19 1.11
N ARG A 121 20.31 -5.51 1.30
CA ARG A 121 19.83 -6.54 0.37
C ARG A 121 18.32 -6.45 0.19
N THR A 122 17.58 -6.31 1.30
CA THR A 122 16.13 -6.16 1.27
C THR A 122 15.72 -4.88 0.57
N VAL A 123 16.44 -3.78 0.81
CA VAL A 123 16.19 -2.49 0.13
C VAL A 123 16.36 -2.64 -1.38
N ARG A 124 17.47 -3.25 -1.82
CA ARG A 124 17.74 -3.47 -3.24
C ARG A 124 16.64 -4.28 -3.92
N ASP A 125 16.21 -5.36 -3.28
CA ASP A 125 15.17 -6.23 -3.81
C ASP A 125 13.81 -5.50 -3.85
N TRP A 126 13.51 -4.68 -2.82
CA TRP A 126 12.32 -3.83 -2.79
C TRP A 126 12.33 -2.76 -3.88
N TYR A 127 13.46 -2.11 -4.10
CA TYR A 127 13.63 -1.10 -5.15
C TYR A 127 13.48 -1.72 -6.54
N ALA A 128 14.01 -2.94 -6.75
CA ALA A 128 13.80 -3.69 -7.98
C ALA A 128 12.32 -4.07 -8.18
N TYR A 129 11.63 -4.49 -7.12
CA TYR A 129 10.19 -4.72 -7.14
C TYR A 129 9.42 -3.46 -7.53
N CYS A 130 9.71 -2.32 -6.89
CA CYS A 130 9.07 -1.03 -7.20
C CYS A 130 9.23 -0.68 -8.69
N ARG A 131 10.45 -0.74 -9.24
CA ARG A 131 10.69 -0.49 -10.67
C ARG A 131 9.89 -1.42 -11.59
N SER A 132 9.90 -2.72 -11.30
CA SER A 132 9.20 -3.73 -12.10
C SER A 132 7.70 -3.51 -12.11
N THR A 133 7.11 -3.25 -10.95
CA THR A 133 5.67 -3.02 -10.80
C THR A 133 5.25 -1.67 -11.38
N CYS A 134 6.00 -0.58 -11.12
CA CYS A 134 5.77 0.72 -11.77
C CYS A 134 5.73 0.59 -13.30
N SER A 135 6.73 -0.08 -13.88
CA SER A 135 6.87 -0.22 -15.33
C SER A 135 5.70 -0.99 -15.95
N LYS A 136 5.26 -2.09 -15.34
CA LYS A 136 4.12 -2.89 -15.82
C LYS A 136 2.80 -2.13 -15.80
N GLU A 137 2.66 -1.22 -14.85
CA GLU A 137 1.37 -0.63 -14.54
C GLU A 137 1.20 0.80 -15.06
N LEU A 138 2.31 1.51 -15.32
CA LEU A 138 2.33 2.69 -16.18
C LEU A 138 1.73 2.38 -17.56
N LEU A 139 1.83 1.12 -18.02
CA LEU A 139 1.22 0.66 -19.26
C LEU A 139 -0.30 0.41 -19.16
N LYS A 140 -0.87 0.34 -17.95
CA LYS A 140 -2.28 -0.04 -17.72
C LYS A 140 -3.21 1.13 -17.44
N ALA A 141 -2.70 2.37 -17.39
CA ALA A 141 -3.48 3.61 -17.14
C ALA A 141 -4.31 3.67 -15.84
N GLU A 142 -4.27 2.66 -14.96
CA GLU A 142 -5.04 2.59 -13.70
C GLU A 142 -4.17 2.80 -12.45
N PHE A 143 -3.01 3.45 -12.58
CA PHE A 143 -2.09 3.55 -11.47
C PHE A 143 -2.47 4.65 -10.48
N LYS A 144 -3.07 4.27 -9.35
CA LYS A 144 -3.52 5.20 -8.30
C LYS A 144 -2.49 5.45 -7.20
N VAL A 145 -1.63 4.47 -6.90
CA VAL A 145 -0.80 4.45 -5.68
C VAL A 145 0.58 5.07 -5.87
N LEU A 146 1.30 4.73 -6.95
CA LEU A 146 2.60 5.37 -7.22
C LEU A 146 2.41 6.71 -7.93
N LEU A 147 1.24 6.99 -8.52
CA LEU A 147 1.01 8.28 -9.16
C LEU A 147 0.81 9.39 -8.13
N SER A 148 0.16 9.15 -7.00
CA SER A 148 0.09 10.14 -5.90
C SER A 148 1.48 10.42 -5.30
N CYS A 149 2.24 9.38 -4.95
CA CYS A 149 3.62 9.57 -4.49
C CYS A 149 4.56 10.16 -5.57
N ALA A 150 4.35 9.85 -6.86
CA ALA A 150 5.12 10.40 -7.98
C ALA A 150 4.75 11.84 -8.32
N LEU A 151 3.47 12.20 -8.21
CA LEU A 151 2.97 13.53 -8.54
C LEU A 151 3.48 14.56 -7.53
N SER A 152 3.64 14.17 -6.25
CA SER A 152 4.32 14.99 -5.25
C SER A 152 5.86 15.10 -5.47
N LEU A 153 6.48 14.21 -6.25
CA LEU A 153 7.96 14.07 -6.37
C LEU A 153 8.51 14.07 -7.82
N ASN A 154 7.73 14.55 -8.80
CA ASN A 154 8.01 14.52 -10.26
C ASN A 154 7.95 13.13 -10.93
N VAL A 155 6.88 12.90 -11.70
CA VAL A 155 6.59 11.70 -12.51
C VAL A 155 7.70 11.32 -13.51
N ALA A 156 8.55 12.27 -13.93
CA ALA A 156 9.63 12.01 -14.89
C ALA A 156 10.80 11.16 -14.33
N ILE A 157 10.84 10.88 -13.02
CA ILE A 157 12.03 10.32 -12.35
C ILE A 157 11.90 8.82 -12.01
N MET A 158 10.69 8.27 -11.96
CA MET A 158 10.44 6.86 -11.56
C MET A 158 10.82 5.80 -12.61
N LEU A 159 11.16 6.21 -13.83
CA LEU A 159 11.48 5.32 -14.96
C LEU A 159 12.99 5.27 -15.32
N ARG A 160 13.86 5.92 -14.55
CA ARG A 160 15.33 5.87 -14.74
C ARG A 160 16.01 5.05 -13.65
#